data_AF-A0A3B0MME8-F1
#
_entry.id   AF-A0A3B0MME8-F1
#
_cell.length_a   1.000
_cell.length_b   1.000
_cell.length_c   1.000
_cell.angle_alpha   90.00
_cell.angle_beta   90.00
_cell.angle_gamma   90.00
#
_symmetry.space_group_name_H-M   'P 1'
#
loop_
_entity.id
_entity.type
_entity.pdbx_description
1 polymer ?
#
loop_
_entity_poly.entity_id
_entity_poly.type
_entity_poly.pdbx_seq_one_letter_code
_entity_poly.pdbx_strand_id
1 'polypeptide(L)'
;MPIEELCARAIQELREVADGLRTADIAANATDRRMMLRSFALLSDGKAIGTDGYLQLDPVIRMLEEQFDAEPIDIFQTFDGHNDPEEGAVGTVVTHRIMSDLGEEIAIWLRRLRALCKMLQVAESRISAERLINRRMQF
;
A
#
# COMPACT_ATOMS: atom_id res chain seq x y z
N MET A 1 -16.58 -6.27 -13.24
CA MET A 1 -15.80 -7.42 -12.76
C MET A 1 -16.65 -8.23 -11.77
N PRO A 2 -16.90 -9.52 -12.03
CA PRO A 2 -17.50 -10.47 -11.09
C PRO A 2 -16.71 -10.54 -9.75
N ILE A 3 -17.34 -10.98 -8.66
CA ILE A 3 -16.67 -11.05 -7.35
C ILE A 3 -15.57 -12.10 -7.38
N GLU A 4 -15.80 -13.23 -8.04
CA GLU A 4 -14.88 -14.36 -8.16
C GLU A 4 -13.59 -13.92 -8.85
N GLU A 5 -13.72 -13.14 -9.93
CA GLU A 5 -12.58 -12.59 -10.68
C GLU A 5 -11.79 -11.57 -9.84
N LEU A 6 -12.50 -10.70 -9.08
CA LEU A 6 -11.86 -9.75 -8.17
C LEU A 6 -11.08 -10.48 -7.06
N CYS A 7 -11.67 -11.50 -6.44
CA CYS A 7 -11.04 -12.31 -5.41
C CYS A 7 -9.84 -13.07 -5.94
N ALA A 8 -9.97 -13.71 -7.11
CA ALA A 8 -8.86 -14.42 -7.75
C ALA A 8 -7.70 -13.48 -8.04
N ARG A 9 -7.98 -12.28 -8.56
CA ARG A 9 -6.96 -11.26 -8.82
C ARG A 9 -6.31 -10.76 -7.53
N ALA A 10 -7.07 -10.51 -6.47
CA ALA A 10 -6.53 -10.07 -5.19
C ALA A 10 -5.63 -11.13 -4.54
N ILE A 11 -6.02 -12.42 -4.63
CA ILE A 11 -5.20 -13.54 -4.14
C ILE A 11 -3.92 -13.68 -4.97
N GLN A 12 -4.00 -13.52 -6.29
CA GLN A 12 -2.84 -13.59 -7.17
C GLN A 12 -1.85 -12.46 -6.86
N GLU A 13 -2.32 -11.21 -6.79
CA GLU A 13 -1.48 -10.06 -6.41
C GLU A 13 -0.88 -10.22 -5.02
N LEU A 14 -1.62 -10.76 -4.05
CA LEU A 14 -1.09 -11.06 -2.72
C LEU A 14 0.11 -12.02 -2.78
N ARG A 15 0.01 -13.09 -3.58
CA ARG A 15 1.12 -14.05 -3.75
C ARG A 15 2.33 -13.39 -4.40
N GLU A 16 2.11 -12.65 -5.47
CA GLU A 16 3.19 -11.95 -6.19
C GLU A 16 3.89 -10.91 -5.30
N VAL A 17 3.13 -10.16 -4.51
CA VAL A 17 3.69 -9.21 -3.54
C VAL A 17 4.43 -9.94 -2.42
N ALA A 18 3.88 -11.03 -1.88
CA ALA A 18 4.54 -11.80 -0.83
C ALA A 18 5.86 -12.45 -1.30
N ASP A 19 5.88 -13.01 -2.51
CA ASP A 19 7.07 -13.62 -3.10
C ASP A 19 8.12 -12.56 -3.48
N GLY A 20 7.67 -11.45 -4.06
CA GLY A 20 8.52 -10.32 -4.38
C GLY A 20 9.18 -9.73 -3.14
N LEU A 21 8.40 -9.44 -2.10
CA LEU A 21 8.92 -8.95 -0.82
C LEU A 21 9.76 -9.99 -0.08
N ARG A 22 9.60 -11.29 -0.35
CA ARG A 22 10.50 -12.31 0.19
C ARG A 22 11.89 -12.22 -0.44
N THR A 23 12.03 -11.71 -1.64
CA THR A 23 13.32 -11.65 -2.35
C THR A 23 13.92 -10.25 -2.35
N ALA A 24 13.10 -9.22 -2.17
CA ALA A 24 13.52 -7.82 -2.07
C ALA A 24 14.36 -7.57 -0.81
N ASP A 25 15.47 -6.84 -0.98
CA ASP A 25 16.36 -6.41 0.10
C ASP A 25 15.95 -5.03 0.63
N ILE A 26 14.69 -4.91 1.03
CA ILE A 26 14.09 -3.64 1.47
C ILE A 26 13.84 -3.58 2.98
N ALA A 27 14.16 -4.64 3.72
CA ALA A 27 13.98 -4.64 5.17
C ALA A 27 15.22 -4.01 5.82
N ALA A 28 15.05 -2.89 6.53
CA ALA A 28 16.17 -2.23 7.19
C ALA A 28 16.88 -3.12 8.23
N ASN A 29 16.18 -4.09 8.81
CA ASN A 29 16.76 -5.03 9.78
C ASN A 29 16.02 -6.39 9.83
N ALA A 30 16.55 -7.32 10.63
CA ALA A 30 15.99 -8.66 10.79
C ALA A 30 14.60 -8.69 11.47
N THR A 31 14.28 -7.69 12.30
CA THR A 31 12.96 -7.56 12.95
C THR A 31 11.90 -7.16 11.93
N ASP A 32 12.18 -6.14 11.12
CA ASP A 32 11.35 -5.67 9.99
C ASP A 32 11.05 -6.84 9.05
N ARG A 33 12.10 -7.57 8.70
CA ARG A 33 12.02 -8.76 7.86
C ARG A 33 11.08 -9.82 8.43
N ARG A 34 11.18 -10.13 9.73
CA ARG A 34 10.32 -11.11 10.40
C ARG A 34 8.88 -10.63 10.49
N MET A 35 8.66 -9.33 10.71
CA MET A 35 7.33 -8.73 10.76
C MET A 35 6.63 -8.87 9.40
N MET A 36 7.30 -8.50 8.31
CA MET A 36 6.80 -8.69 6.94
C MET A 36 6.39 -10.14 6.67
N LEU A 37 7.29 -11.09 6.93
CA LEU A 37 7.04 -12.51 6.69
C LEU A 37 5.86 -13.04 7.51
N ARG A 38 5.71 -12.57 8.75
CA ARG A 38 4.57 -12.94 9.61
C ARG A 38 3.25 -12.40 9.05
N SER A 39 3.20 -11.14 8.62
CA SER A 39 2.01 -10.55 8.01
C SER A 39 1.56 -11.33 6.77
N PHE A 40 2.50 -11.73 5.90
CA PHE A 40 2.16 -12.54 4.73
C PHE A 40 1.77 -13.98 5.08
N ALA A 41 2.39 -14.59 6.09
CA ALA A 41 2.00 -15.93 6.54
C ALA A 41 0.53 -15.96 7.01
N LEU A 42 0.09 -14.93 7.74
CA LEU A 42 -1.30 -14.79 8.19
C LEU A 42 -2.28 -14.63 7.02
N LEU A 43 -1.85 -13.97 5.95
CA LEU A 43 -2.65 -13.77 4.74
C LEU A 43 -2.72 -15.03 3.86
N SER A 44 -1.67 -15.85 3.83
CA SER A 44 -1.61 -17.07 3.02
C SER A 44 -2.47 -18.22 3.57
N ASP A 45 -2.85 -18.19 4.86
CA ASP A 45 -3.63 -19.23 5.55
C ASP A 45 -5.15 -19.20 5.22
N GLY A 46 -5.52 -18.64 4.06
CA GLY A 46 -6.91 -18.51 3.62
C GLY A 46 -7.69 -17.39 4.30
N LYS A 47 -7.03 -16.55 5.12
CA LYS A 47 -7.63 -15.43 5.88
C LYS A 47 -7.43 -14.07 5.20
N ALA A 48 -7.15 -14.06 3.90
CA ALA A 48 -6.95 -12.80 3.17
C ALA A 48 -8.27 -12.06 2.90
N ILE A 49 -9.37 -12.80 2.68
CA ILE A 49 -10.66 -12.23 2.24
C ILE A 49 -11.78 -12.67 3.19
N GLY A 50 -12.53 -11.70 3.72
CA GLY A 50 -13.69 -11.94 4.58
C GLY A 50 -13.37 -12.11 6.08
N THR A 51 -12.17 -11.70 6.50
CA THR A 51 -11.69 -11.68 7.89
C THR A 51 -10.86 -10.43 8.19
N ASP A 52 -11.12 -9.32 7.49
CA ASP A 52 -10.34 -8.09 7.55
C ASP A 52 -8.84 -8.30 7.30
N GLY A 53 -8.52 -9.24 6.38
CA GLY A 53 -7.14 -9.64 6.08
C GLY A 53 -6.27 -8.45 5.64
N TYR A 54 -6.86 -7.46 4.96
CA TYR A 54 -6.16 -6.24 4.54
C TYR A 54 -5.48 -5.49 5.70
N LEU A 55 -6.01 -5.56 6.93
CA LEU A 55 -5.39 -4.95 8.12
C LEU A 55 -4.02 -5.55 8.46
N GLN A 56 -3.73 -6.77 8.01
CA GLN A 56 -2.42 -7.39 8.21
C GLN A 56 -1.33 -6.74 7.35
N LEU A 57 -1.71 -5.96 6.33
CA LEU A 57 -0.78 -5.20 5.49
C LEU A 57 -0.39 -3.86 6.12
N ASP A 58 -1.21 -3.29 7.01
CA ASP A 58 -0.95 -1.97 7.61
C ASP A 58 0.40 -1.87 8.34
N PRO A 59 0.84 -2.86 9.14
CA PRO A 59 2.16 -2.80 9.76
C PRO A 59 3.30 -2.79 8.74
N VAL A 60 3.15 -3.52 7.64
CA VAL A 60 4.15 -3.57 6.56
C VAL A 60 4.19 -2.24 5.81
N ILE A 61 3.02 -1.67 5.52
CA ILE A 61 2.90 -0.36 4.86
C ILE A 61 3.53 0.73 5.73
N ARG A 62 3.19 0.79 7.02
CA ARG A 62 3.74 1.79 7.95
C ARG A 62 5.26 1.70 8.08
N MET A 63 5.78 0.49 8.23
CA MET A 63 7.23 0.29 8.30
C MET A 63 7.93 0.78 7.03
N LEU A 64 7.39 0.48 5.84
CA LEU A 64 7.95 0.97 4.58
C LEU A 64 7.78 2.49 4.41
N GLU A 65 6.70 3.08 4.93
CA GLU A 65 6.51 4.54 4.94
C GLU A 65 7.57 5.23 5.81
N GLU A 66 7.85 4.70 7.00
CA GLU A 66 8.89 5.20 7.90
C GLU A 66 10.28 5.11 7.26
N GLN A 67 10.59 3.98 6.61
CA GLN A 67 11.84 3.82 5.87
C GLN A 67 11.91 4.78 4.67
N PHE A 68 10.83 4.91 3.90
CA PHE A 68 10.75 5.82 2.76
C PHE A 68 10.96 7.29 3.16
N ASP A 69 10.39 7.71 4.29
CA ASP A 69 10.55 9.08 4.79
C ASP A 69 11.97 9.37 5.31
N ALA A 70 12.70 8.35 5.74
CA ALA A 70 14.09 8.47 6.19
C ALA A 70 15.12 8.42 5.05
N GLU A 71 14.72 7.96 3.86
CA GLU A 71 15.60 7.67 2.72
C GLU A 71 16.00 8.84 1.79
N PRO A 72 15.37 10.04 1.78
CA PRO A 72 15.80 11.11 0.88
C PRO A 72 17.28 11.44 1.04
N ILE A 73 18.03 11.37 -0.06
CA ILE A 73 19.46 11.73 -0.09
C ILE A 73 19.68 13.23 -0.24
N ASP A 74 18.68 13.94 -0.75
CA ASP A 74 18.67 15.40 -0.85
C ASP A 74 17.23 15.93 -0.84
N ILE A 75 17.08 17.19 -0.42
CA ILE A 75 15.79 17.89 -0.38
C ILE A 75 16.02 19.29 -0.94
N PHE A 76 15.32 19.62 -2.03
CA PHE A 76 15.35 20.95 -2.61
C PHE A 76 13.95 21.54 -2.72
N GLN A 77 13.87 22.86 -2.73
CA GLN A 77 12.62 23.60 -2.78
C GLN A 77 12.55 24.41 -4.07
N THR A 78 11.40 24.38 -4.73
CA THR A 78 11.10 25.24 -5.87
C THR A 78 9.92 26.14 -5.54
N PHE A 79 10.04 27.44 -5.83
CA PHE A 79 8.89 28.34 -5.76
C PHE A 79 8.06 28.17 -7.03
N ASP A 80 6.81 27.70 -6.87
CA ASP A 80 5.83 27.64 -7.93
C ASP A 80 4.85 28.80 -7.75
N GLY A 81 5.03 29.83 -8.55
CA GLY A 81 4.29 31.07 -8.40
C GLY A 81 4.52 32.04 -9.54
N HIS A 82 3.90 33.21 -9.39
CA HIS A 82 4.01 34.32 -10.33
C HIS A 82 4.17 35.63 -9.56
N ASN A 83 4.64 36.66 -10.24
CA ASN A 83 4.64 38.01 -9.67
C ASN A 83 3.30 38.68 -9.97
N ASP A 84 2.56 38.97 -8.92
CA ASP A 84 1.41 39.85 -8.91
C ASP A 84 1.88 41.32 -8.73
N PRO A 85 1.35 42.29 -9.50
CA PRO A 85 1.77 43.69 -9.41
C PRO A 85 1.43 44.40 -8.09
N GLU A 86 0.41 43.93 -7.36
CA GLU A 86 -0.07 44.53 -6.11
C GLU A 86 0.50 43.78 -4.89
N GLU A 87 0.52 42.45 -4.94
CA GLU A 87 0.91 41.58 -3.82
C GLU A 87 2.35 41.05 -3.92
N GLY A 88 3.03 41.26 -5.06
CA GLY A 88 4.38 40.75 -5.29
C GLY A 88 4.41 39.26 -5.64
N ALA A 89 5.44 38.52 -5.24
CA ALA A 89 5.56 37.10 -5.57
C ALA A 89 4.51 36.26 -4.83
N VAL A 90 3.49 35.77 -5.55
CA VAL A 90 2.41 34.93 -5.04
C VAL A 90 2.54 33.51 -5.58
N GLY A 91 2.56 32.53 -4.68
CA GLY A 91 2.73 31.12 -5.05
C GLY A 91 2.94 30.21 -3.85
N THR A 92 3.31 28.97 -4.13
CA THR A 92 3.61 27.96 -3.12
C THR A 92 5.04 27.44 -3.26
N VAL A 93 5.70 27.22 -2.13
CA VAL A 93 6.98 26.50 -2.12
C VAL A 93 6.70 25.01 -2.18
N VAL A 94 7.19 24.35 -3.23
CA VAL A 94 7.09 22.90 -3.42
C VAL A 94 8.40 22.26 -2.98
N THR A 95 8.30 21.27 -2.10
CA THR A 95 9.44 20.47 -1.64
C THR A 95 9.60 19.24 -2.52
N HIS A 96 10.78 19.08 -3.11
CA HIS A 96 11.17 17.90 -3.87
C HIS A 96 12.14 17.07 -3.04
N ARG A 97 11.96 15.74 -3.07
CA ARG A 97 12.84 14.77 -2.41
C ARG A 97 13.57 14.01 -3.50
N ILE A 98 14.91 13.97 -3.43
CA ILE A 98 15.69 13.06 -4.26
C ILE A 98 15.84 11.76 -3.48
N MET A 99 15.31 10.68 -4.04
CA MET A 99 15.37 9.35 -3.44
C MET A 99 16.64 8.62 -3.88
N SER A 100 17.14 7.71 -3.05
CA SER A 100 18.10 6.70 -3.48
C SER A 100 17.41 5.62 -4.34
N ASP A 101 18.20 4.73 -4.93
CA ASP A 101 17.68 3.52 -5.62
C ASP A 101 16.81 2.66 -4.68
N LEU A 102 17.21 2.54 -3.41
CA LEU A 102 16.43 1.84 -2.38
C LEU A 102 15.13 2.58 -2.09
N GLY A 103 15.15 3.91 -2.01
CA GLY A 103 13.96 4.73 -1.81
C GLY A 103 12.95 4.58 -2.94
N GLU A 104 13.41 4.51 -4.19
CA GLU A 104 12.56 4.22 -5.35
C GLU A 104 11.98 2.80 -5.30
N GLU A 105 12.78 1.81 -4.89
CA GLU A 105 12.30 0.44 -4.71
C GLU A 105 11.21 0.36 -3.63
N ILE A 106 11.43 1.01 -2.48
CA ILE A 106 10.43 1.11 -1.39
C ILE A 106 9.16 1.80 -1.91
N ALA A 107 9.27 2.86 -2.72
CA ALA A 107 8.11 3.54 -3.30
C ALA A 107 7.27 2.61 -4.20
N ILE A 108 7.92 1.76 -5.01
CA ILE A 108 7.25 0.76 -5.84
C ILE A 108 6.48 -0.22 -4.96
N TRP A 109 7.11 -0.75 -3.92
CA TRP A 109 6.47 -1.70 -3.00
C TRP A 109 5.31 -1.09 -2.23
N LEU A 110 5.46 0.14 -1.72
CA LEU A 110 4.38 0.89 -1.08
C LEU A 110 3.17 1.05 -2.01
N ARG A 111 3.40 1.39 -3.28
CA ARG A 111 2.32 1.53 -4.26
C ARG A 111 1.60 0.20 -4.50
N ARG A 112 2.34 -0.90 -4.65
CA ARG A 112 1.77 -2.24 -4.82
C ARG A 112 0.98 -2.69 -3.59
N LEU A 113 1.52 -2.52 -2.40
CA LEU A 113 0.85 -2.88 -1.14
C LEU A 113 -0.43 -2.10 -0.91
N ARG A 114 -0.41 -0.78 -1.16
CA ARG A 114 -1.61 0.06 -1.07
C ARG A 114 -2.68 -0.35 -2.09
N ALA A 115 -2.27 -0.71 -3.32
CA ALA A 115 -3.19 -1.22 -4.33
C ALA A 115 -3.81 -2.56 -3.91
N LEU A 116 -3.00 -3.49 -3.40
CA LEU A 116 -3.47 -4.77 -2.87
C LEU A 116 -4.44 -4.59 -1.70
N CYS A 117 -4.12 -3.72 -0.73
CA CYS A 117 -4.98 -3.41 0.40
C CYS A 117 -6.37 -2.93 -0.07
N LYS A 118 -6.40 -1.99 -1.03
CA LYS A 118 -7.66 -1.53 -1.64
C LYS A 118 -8.44 -2.65 -2.34
N MET A 119 -7.75 -3.52 -3.07
CA MET A 119 -8.41 -4.65 -3.74
C MET A 119 -9.06 -5.61 -2.74
N LEU A 120 -8.36 -5.95 -1.65
CA LEU A 120 -8.88 -6.80 -0.58
C LEU A 120 -10.08 -6.16 0.12
N GLN A 121 -10.00 -4.86 0.44
CA GLN A 121 -11.11 -4.10 1.04
C GLN A 121 -12.36 -4.07 0.15
N VAL A 122 -12.19 -3.88 -1.17
CA VAL A 122 -13.31 -3.90 -2.12
C VAL A 122 -13.89 -5.29 -2.24
N ALA A 123 -13.06 -6.34 -2.31
CA ALA A 123 -13.52 -7.73 -2.35
C ALA A 123 -14.36 -8.08 -1.12
N GLU A 124 -13.88 -7.72 0.07
CA GLU A 124 -14.56 -7.95 1.34
C GLU A 124 -15.88 -7.19 1.47
N SER A 125 -15.89 -5.91 1.07
CA SER A 125 -17.10 -5.09 1.06
C SER A 125 -18.18 -5.70 0.15
N ARG A 126 -17.79 -6.17 -1.04
CA ARG A 126 -18.72 -6.78 -2.00
C ARG A 126 -19.25 -8.14 -1.51
N ILE A 127 -18.39 -9.00 -0.97
CA ILE A 127 -18.83 -10.26 -0.36
C ILE A 127 -19.81 -10.02 0.79
N SER A 128 -19.53 -9.04 1.64
CA SER A 128 -20.39 -8.68 2.75
C SER A 128 -21.76 -8.18 2.28
N ALA A 129 -21.79 -7.36 1.23
CA ALA A 129 -23.02 -6.89 0.61
C ALA A 129 -23.86 -8.04 0.02
N GLU A 130 -23.25 -8.98 -0.72
CA GLU A 130 -23.95 -10.14 -1.27
C GLU A 130 -24.51 -11.06 -0.17
N ARG A 131 -23.74 -11.32 0.89
CA ARG A 131 -24.20 -12.10 2.05
C ARG A 131 -25.43 -11.46 2.71
N LEU A 132 -25.45 -10.13 2.81
CA LEU A 132 -26.55 -9.38 3.41
C LEU A 132 -27.82 -9.43 2.53
N ILE A 133 -27.67 -9.32 1.20
CA ILE A 133 -28.79 -9.46 0.25
C ILE A 133 -29.35 -10.88 0.27
N ASN A 134 -28.49 -11.90 0.23
CA ASN A 134 -28.92 -13.29 0.26
C ASN A 134 -29.63 -13.66 1.57
N ARG A 135 -29.21 -13.09 2.71
CA ARG A 135 -29.94 -13.23 3.98
C ARG A 135 -31.31 -12.56 3.96
N ARG A 136 -31.46 -11.42 3.26
CA ARG A 136 -32.74 -10.70 3.16
C ARG A 136 -33.75 -11.38 2.23
N MET A 137 -33.29 -12.12 1.21
CA MET A 137 -34.16 -12.86 0.27
C MET A 137 -34.59 -14.25 0.77
N GLN A 138 -34.10 -14.68 1.95
CA GLN A 138 -34.49 -15.94 2.61
C GLN A 138 -35.60 -15.74 3.66
N PHE A 139 -36.15 -14.54 3.77
CA PHE A 139 -37.35 -14.18 4.54
C PHE A 139 -38.46 -13.73 3.59
#